data_AF-A0A5E4YGQ0-F1
#
_entry.id   AF-A0A5E4YGQ0-F1
#
_cell.length_a   1.000
_cell.length_b   1.000
_cell.length_c   1.000
_cell.angle_alpha   90.00
_cell.angle_beta   90.00
_cell.angle_gamma   90.00
#
_symmetry.space_group_name_H-M   'P 1'
#
loop_
_entity.id
_entity.type
_entity.pdbx_description
1 polymer ?
#
loop_
_entity_poly.entity_id
_entity_poly.type
_entity_poly.pdbx_seq_one_letter_code
_entity_poly.pdbx_strand_id
1 'polypeptide(L)'
;MSKRLDYIQIAPAGVKALGGVYGYVMQSDLSPVLVDLVYLRVSQINNCAYCLDMHTRDLLKKGVAVEKLALVQAWREAGRLFDDRERAALEWAESVTLVAQTGVPDTTYDAARAVFNERELVDLTIAISLMNTYNRMAISFRNTPQAVTEQ
;
A
#
# COMPACT_ATOMS: atom_id res chain seq x y z
N MET A 1 2.94 21.36 9.07
CA MET A 1 2.95 21.62 7.61
C MET A 1 1.56 22.11 7.22
N SER A 2 1.43 23.14 6.39
CA SER A 2 0.12 23.57 5.87
C SER A 2 -0.27 22.77 4.62
N LYS A 3 -1.55 22.40 4.51
CA LYS A 3 -2.15 21.79 3.32
C LYS A 3 -1.96 22.72 2.12
N ARG A 4 -1.52 22.21 0.98
CA ARG A 4 -1.27 23.02 -0.23
C ARG A 4 -2.54 23.23 -1.05
N LEU A 5 -3.26 22.15 -1.35
CA LEU A 5 -4.50 22.17 -2.13
C LEU A 5 -5.47 21.14 -1.60
N ASP A 6 -6.76 21.43 -1.74
CA ASP A 6 -7.83 20.46 -1.54
C ASP A 6 -8.21 19.81 -2.88
N TYR A 7 -7.45 18.80 -3.29
CA TYR A 7 -7.69 18.11 -4.56
C TYR A 7 -9.03 17.35 -4.58
N ILE A 8 -9.61 17.03 -3.41
CA ILE A 8 -10.92 16.40 -3.31
C ILE A 8 -12.00 17.42 -3.71
N GLN A 9 -11.90 18.65 -3.22
CA GLN A 9 -12.82 19.73 -3.59
C GLN A 9 -12.62 20.20 -5.04
N ILE A 10 -11.36 20.29 -5.50
CA ILE A 10 -11.02 20.85 -6.82
C ILE A 10 -11.33 19.87 -7.96
N ALA A 11 -11.06 18.57 -7.77
CA ALA A 11 -11.22 17.54 -8.81
C ALA A 11 -12.03 16.33 -8.31
N PRO A 12 -13.29 16.52 -7.87
CA PRO A 12 -14.09 15.48 -7.21
C PRO A 12 -14.35 14.28 -8.12
N ALA A 13 -14.56 14.49 -9.42
CA ALA A 13 -14.73 13.41 -10.38
C ALA A 13 -13.47 12.53 -10.52
N GLY A 14 -12.29 13.13 -10.50
CA GLY A 14 -11.02 12.39 -10.54
C GLY A 14 -10.79 11.57 -9.27
N VAL A 15 -11.07 12.16 -8.10
CA VAL A 15 -10.99 11.42 -6.82
C VAL A 15 -12.01 10.28 -6.77
N LYS A 16 -13.23 10.51 -7.26
CA LYS A 16 -14.26 9.45 -7.36
C LYS A 16 -13.80 8.29 -8.24
N ALA A 17 -13.12 8.56 -9.36
CA ALA A 17 -12.59 7.51 -10.23
C ALA A 17 -11.55 6.64 -9.49
N LEU A 18 -10.61 7.26 -8.76
CA LEU A 18 -9.66 6.52 -7.91
C LEU A 18 -10.37 5.70 -6.82
N GLY A 19 -11.41 6.26 -6.21
CA GLY A 19 -12.25 5.55 -5.25
C GLY A 19 -12.99 4.35 -5.86
N GLY A 20 -13.32 4.40 -7.15
CA GLY A 20 -13.85 3.26 -7.89
C GLY A 20 -12.85 2.12 -8.01
N VAL A 21 -11.57 2.43 -8.28
CA VAL A 21 -10.49 1.43 -8.29
C VAL A 21 -10.30 0.84 -6.89
N TYR A 22 -10.34 1.66 -5.84
CA TYR A 22 -10.30 1.17 -4.46
C TYR A 22 -11.47 0.21 -4.16
N GLY A 23 -12.68 0.60 -4.55
CA GLY A 23 -13.88 -0.24 -4.37
C GLY A 23 -13.79 -1.58 -5.09
N TYR A 24 -13.17 -1.61 -6.27
CA TYR A 24 -12.85 -2.85 -6.99
C TYR A 24 -11.84 -3.71 -6.22
N VAL A 25 -10.73 -3.15 -5.74
CA VAL A 25 -9.71 -3.90 -4.97
C VAL A 25 -10.33 -4.51 -3.71
N MET A 26 -11.20 -3.79 -3.02
CA MET A 26 -11.91 -4.29 -1.83
C MET A 26 -12.93 -5.40 -2.12
N GLN A 27 -13.29 -5.62 -3.38
CA GLN A 27 -14.15 -6.71 -3.83
C GLN A 27 -13.35 -7.87 -4.46
N SER A 28 -12.02 -7.77 -4.52
CA SER A 28 -11.16 -8.86 -4.97
C SER A 28 -11.06 -9.97 -3.91
N ASP A 29 -10.50 -11.11 -4.31
CA ASP A 29 -10.25 -12.24 -3.41
C ASP A 29 -9.02 -12.04 -2.51
N LEU A 30 -8.37 -10.87 -2.56
CA LEU A 30 -7.26 -10.53 -1.68
C LEU A 30 -7.77 -10.26 -0.26
N SER A 31 -7.06 -10.82 0.73
CA SER A 31 -7.33 -10.50 2.13
C SER A 31 -7.23 -8.98 2.39
N PRO A 32 -8.20 -8.36 3.07
CA PRO A 32 -8.13 -6.95 3.44
C PRO A 32 -6.90 -6.59 4.27
N VAL A 33 -6.42 -7.52 5.10
CA VAL A 33 -5.19 -7.34 5.88
C VAL A 33 -3.97 -7.31 4.96
N LEU A 34 -3.91 -8.18 3.95
CA LEU A 34 -2.83 -8.22 2.98
C LEU A 34 -2.75 -6.93 2.16
N VAL A 35 -3.91 -6.43 1.69
CA VAL A 35 -3.98 -5.18 0.93
C VAL A 35 -3.47 -4.00 1.75
N ASP A 36 -3.91 -3.86 3.00
CA ASP A 36 -3.43 -2.76 3.85
C ASP A 36 -1.96 -2.91 4.25
N LEU A 37 -1.45 -4.15 4.40
CA LEU A 37 -0.04 -4.40 4.65
C LEU A 37 0.83 -3.94 3.48
N VAL A 38 0.40 -4.24 2.26
CA VAL A 38 1.00 -3.76 1.02
C VAL A 38 0.90 -2.23 0.95
N TYR A 39 -0.25 -1.65 1.27
CA TYR A 39 -0.42 -0.19 1.27
C TYR A 39 0.50 0.52 2.26
N LEU A 40 0.67 -0.05 3.46
CA LEU A 40 1.62 0.43 4.44
C LEU A 40 3.05 0.37 3.89
N ARG A 41 3.46 -0.76 3.30
CA ARG A 41 4.82 -0.92 2.76
C ARG A 41 5.11 0.04 1.59
N VAL A 42 4.20 0.16 0.64
CA VAL A 42 4.31 1.11 -0.48
C VAL A 42 4.43 2.54 0.06
N SER A 43 3.66 2.89 1.08
CA SER A 43 3.70 4.21 1.73
C SER A 43 4.99 4.48 2.50
N GLN A 44 5.62 3.45 3.08
CA GLN A 44 6.94 3.54 3.70
C GLN A 44 8.01 3.87 2.66
N ILE A 45 8.02 3.19 1.52
CA ILE A 45 8.98 3.44 0.44
C ILE A 45 8.83 4.86 -0.11
N ASN A 46 7.58 5.31 -0.32
CA ASN A 46 7.29 6.64 -0.85
C ASN A 46 7.34 7.75 0.20
N ASN A 47 7.56 7.45 1.48
CA ASN A 47 7.53 8.41 2.60
C ASN A 47 6.22 9.24 2.71
N CYS A 48 5.06 8.63 2.46
CA CYS A 48 3.76 9.30 2.62
C CYS A 48 3.28 9.27 4.08
N ALA A 49 3.64 10.28 4.90
CA ALA A 49 3.24 10.34 6.31
C ALA A 49 1.72 10.23 6.55
N TYR A 50 0.90 10.85 5.70
CA TYR A 50 -0.56 10.75 5.76
C TYR A 50 -1.05 9.31 5.59
N CYS A 51 -0.49 8.61 4.60
CA CYS A 51 -0.87 7.25 4.26
C CYS A 51 -0.34 6.26 5.30
N LEU A 52 0.85 6.49 5.85
CA LEU A 52 1.41 5.70 6.94
C LEU A 52 0.48 5.69 8.16
N ASP A 53 0.03 6.86 8.60
CA ASP A 53 -0.88 6.99 9.74
C ASP A 53 -2.23 6.29 9.47
N MET A 54 -2.81 6.52 8.30
CA MET A 54 -4.08 5.90 7.90
C MET A 54 -3.99 4.36 7.91
N HIS A 55 -3.05 3.76 7.16
CA HIS A 55 -2.98 2.31 7.05
C HIS A 55 -2.50 1.64 8.33
N THR A 56 -1.67 2.30 9.14
CA THR A 56 -1.31 1.80 10.48
C THR A 56 -2.55 1.68 11.36
N ARG A 57 -3.40 2.72 11.42
CA ARG A 57 -4.65 2.71 12.18
C ARG A 57 -5.62 1.65 11.67
N ASP A 58 -5.74 1.49 10.35
CA ASP A 58 -6.65 0.52 9.77
C ASP A 58 -6.20 -0.93 9.97
N LEU A 59 -4.89 -1.19 10.00
CA LEU A 59 -4.35 -2.51 10.37
C LEU A 59 -4.54 -2.81 11.87
N LEU A 60 -4.35 -1.82 12.74
CA LEU A 60 -4.64 -1.96 14.18
C LEU A 60 -6.11 -2.30 14.42
N LYS A 61 -7.05 -1.63 13.73
CA LYS A 61 -8.49 -1.96 13.79
C LYS A 61 -8.80 -3.37 13.31
N LYS A 62 -7.99 -3.92 12.39
CA LYS A 62 -8.09 -5.30 11.90
C LYS A 62 -7.40 -6.33 12.81
N GLY A 63 -6.86 -5.90 13.96
CA GLY A 63 -6.24 -6.79 14.93
C GLY A 63 -4.79 -7.17 14.62
N VAL A 64 -4.12 -6.48 13.70
CA VAL A 64 -2.69 -6.72 13.42
C VAL A 64 -1.86 -6.19 14.59
N ALA A 65 -0.99 -7.05 15.12
CA ALA A 65 -0.13 -6.74 16.26
C ALA A 65 0.87 -5.62 15.94
N VAL A 66 1.15 -4.75 16.92
CA VAL A 66 2.07 -3.61 16.77
C VAL A 66 3.47 -4.06 16.38
N GLU A 67 3.92 -5.19 16.90
CA GLU A 67 5.21 -5.81 16.60
C GLU A 67 5.34 -6.13 15.11
N LYS A 68 4.26 -6.62 14.47
CA LYS A 68 4.23 -6.87 13.03
C LYS A 68 4.29 -5.57 12.25
N LEU A 69 3.52 -4.57 12.65
CA LEU A 69 3.50 -3.25 12.00
C LEU A 69 4.87 -2.56 12.04
N ALA A 70 5.55 -2.60 13.20
CA ALA A 70 6.86 -2.03 13.39
C ALA A 70 7.94 -2.67 12.49
N LEU A 71 7.76 -3.97 12.17
CA LEU A 71 8.71 -4.76 11.41
C LEU A 71 8.41 -4.85 9.91
N VAL A 72 7.30 -4.28 9.40
CA VAL A 72 6.96 -4.30 7.96
C VAL A 72 8.09 -3.75 7.09
N GLN A 73 8.77 -2.70 7.51
CA GLN A 73 9.88 -2.11 6.75
C GLN A 73 11.11 -3.04 6.65
N ALA A 74 11.22 -4.00 7.57
CA ALA A 74 12.31 -4.96 7.70
C ALA A 74 11.80 -6.40 7.58
N TRP A 75 10.71 -6.61 6.83
CA TRP A 75 9.97 -7.87 6.79
C TRP A 75 10.83 -9.09 6.42
N ARG A 76 11.87 -8.90 5.59
CA ARG A 76 12.81 -9.97 5.20
C ARG A 76 13.57 -10.57 6.39
N GLU A 77 13.85 -9.76 7.41
CA GLU A 77 14.56 -10.16 8.63
C GLU A 77 13.62 -10.58 9.77
N ALA A 78 12.31 -10.37 9.61
CA ALA A 78 11.32 -10.61 10.67
C ALA A 78 10.86 -12.09 10.77
N GLY A 79 11.51 -12.99 10.03
CA GLY A 79 11.29 -14.43 10.10
C GLY A 79 9.83 -14.83 9.92
N ARG A 80 9.30 -15.65 10.85
CA ARG A 80 7.95 -16.21 10.82
C ARG A 80 6.81 -15.23 11.08
N LEU A 81 7.10 -13.94 11.27
CA LEU A 81 6.08 -12.93 11.51
C LEU A 81 5.26 -12.61 10.24
N PHE A 82 5.84 -12.89 9.07
CA PHE A 82 5.20 -12.78 7.77
C PHE A 82 5.12 -14.16 7.13
N ASP A 83 3.93 -14.55 6.68
CA ASP A 83 3.74 -15.81 5.96
C ASP A 83 4.24 -15.71 4.51
N ASP A 84 4.29 -16.84 3.79
CA ASP A 84 4.83 -16.87 2.43
C ASP A 84 4.03 -16.00 1.45
N ARG A 85 2.73 -15.82 1.68
CA ARG A 85 1.85 -14.99 0.85
C ARG A 85 2.07 -13.51 1.10
N GLU A 86 2.24 -13.12 2.34
CA GLU A 86 2.62 -11.75 2.72
C GLU A 86 4.01 -11.41 2.20
N ARG A 87 4.98 -12.31 2.33
CA ARG A 87 6.34 -12.12 1.83
C ARG A 87 6.37 -11.94 0.31
N ALA A 88 5.64 -12.79 -0.43
CA ALA A 88 5.53 -12.65 -1.88
C ALA A 88 4.84 -11.33 -2.28
N ALA A 89 3.79 -10.91 -1.55
CA ALA A 89 3.13 -9.63 -1.81
C ALA A 89 4.03 -8.43 -1.51
N LEU A 90 4.81 -8.46 -0.42
CA LEU A 90 5.72 -7.40 -0.03
C LEU A 90 6.90 -7.27 -1.00
N GLU A 91 7.47 -8.39 -1.44
CA GLU A 91 8.52 -8.41 -2.48
C GLU A 91 8.00 -7.83 -3.80
N TRP A 92 6.81 -8.27 -4.24
CA TRP A 92 6.16 -7.74 -5.44
C TRP A 92 5.87 -6.24 -5.31
N ALA A 93 5.35 -5.80 -4.16
CA ALA A 93 5.05 -4.40 -3.87
C ALA A 93 6.29 -3.50 -3.91
N GLU A 94 7.42 -3.95 -3.35
CA GLU A 94 8.69 -3.22 -3.41
C GLU A 94 9.18 -3.08 -4.85
N SER A 95 9.18 -4.19 -5.60
CA SER A 95 9.66 -4.23 -6.98
C SER A 95 8.82 -3.34 -7.90
N VAL A 96 7.49 -3.41 -7.82
CA VAL A 96 6.57 -2.60 -8.63
C VAL A 96 6.60 -1.13 -8.21
N THR A 97 6.72 -0.82 -6.92
CA THR A 97 6.83 0.58 -6.44
C THR A 97 8.10 1.24 -6.95
N LEU A 98 9.20 0.49 -6.99
CA LEU A 98 10.51 0.95 -7.47
C LEU A 98 10.76 0.58 -8.94
N VAL A 99 9.71 0.42 -9.76
CA VAL A 99 9.79 -0.04 -11.16
C VAL A 99 10.86 0.68 -12.00
N ALA A 100 11.07 1.98 -11.78
CA ALA A 100 12.09 2.76 -12.49
C ALA A 100 13.54 2.33 -12.17
N GLN A 101 13.75 1.65 -11.04
CA GLN A 101 15.03 1.16 -10.55
C GLN A 101 15.18 -0.35 -10.75
N THR A 102 14.10 -1.11 -10.52
CA THR A 102 14.12 -2.57 -10.54
C THR A 102 13.85 -3.14 -11.93
N GLY A 103 13.06 -2.46 -12.75
CA GLY A 103 12.54 -3.00 -14.00
C GLY A 103 11.56 -4.17 -13.83
N VAL A 104 11.18 -4.51 -12.59
CA VAL A 104 10.34 -5.67 -12.23
C VAL A 104 10.86 -6.96 -12.88
N PRO A 105 11.98 -7.52 -12.39
CA PRO A 105 12.66 -8.63 -13.04
C PRO A 105 11.81 -9.91 -13.02
N ASP A 106 11.99 -10.77 -14.01
CA ASP A 106 11.27 -12.05 -14.17
C ASP A 106 11.34 -12.90 -12.91
N THR A 107 12.47 -12.90 -12.20
CA THR A 107 12.63 -13.64 -10.94
C THR A 107 11.65 -13.20 -9.85
N THR A 108 11.33 -11.90 -9.77
CA THR A 108 10.33 -11.37 -8.82
C THR A 108 8.90 -11.72 -9.29
N TYR A 109 8.65 -11.70 -10.61
CA TYR A 109 7.38 -12.13 -11.18
C TYR A 109 7.11 -13.62 -10.93
N ASP A 110 8.08 -14.48 -11.23
CA ASP A 110 7.96 -15.93 -11.06
C ASP A 110 7.74 -16.31 -9.59
N ALA A 111 8.46 -15.64 -8.67
CA ALA A 111 8.26 -15.82 -7.23
C ALA A 111 6.85 -15.42 -6.79
N ALA A 112 6.31 -14.31 -7.30
CA ALA A 112 4.94 -13.90 -7.01
C ALA A 112 3.91 -14.88 -7.61
N ARG A 113 4.12 -15.34 -8.85
CA ARG A 113 3.25 -16.31 -9.53
C ARG A 113 3.25 -17.69 -8.90
N ALA A 114 4.31 -18.09 -8.21
CA ALA A 114 4.32 -19.32 -7.44
C ALA A 114 3.29 -19.31 -6.29
N VAL A 115 2.86 -18.12 -5.84
CA VAL A 115 1.99 -17.94 -4.67
C VAL A 115 0.61 -17.37 -5.02
N PHE A 116 0.54 -16.48 -6.01
CA PHE A 116 -0.69 -15.84 -6.47
C PHE A 116 -1.10 -16.38 -7.83
N ASN A 117 -2.39 -16.66 -8.01
CA ASN A 117 -2.91 -16.92 -9.36
C ASN A 117 -2.90 -15.65 -10.22
N GLU A 118 -3.17 -15.79 -11.53
CA GLU A 118 -3.10 -14.65 -12.46
C GLU A 118 -4.03 -13.51 -12.08
N ARG A 119 -5.25 -13.84 -11.66
CA ARG A 119 -6.25 -12.87 -11.25
C ARG A 119 -5.80 -12.11 -10.00
N GLU A 120 -5.37 -12.83 -8.97
CA GLU A 120 -4.88 -12.24 -7.73
C GLU A 120 -3.64 -11.38 -7.94
N LEU A 121 -2.70 -11.78 -8.81
CA LEU A 121 -1.50 -10.99 -9.09
C LEU A 121 -1.85 -9.69 -9.83
N VAL A 122 -2.82 -9.74 -10.75
CA VAL A 122 -3.36 -8.53 -11.40
C VAL A 122 -4.02 -7.62 -10.36
N ASP A 123 -4.88 -8.16 -9.50
CA ASP A 123 -5.56 -7.40 -8.46
C ASP A 123 -4.58 -6.78 -7.46
N LEU A 124 -3.52 -7.51 -7.09
CA LEU A 124 -2.45 -7.03 -6.23
C LEU A 124 -1.67 -5.89 -6.90
N THR A 125 -1.39 -6.02 -8.20
CA THR A 125 -0.69 -4.98 -8.98
C THR A 125 -1.54 -3.71 -9.13
N ILE A 126 -2.85 -3.85 -9.29
CA ILE A 126 -3.81 -2.73 -9.27
C ILE A 126 -3.78 -2.04 -7.92
N ALA A 127 -3.81 -2.80 -6.81
CA ALA A 127 -3.71 -2.26 -5.46
C ALA A 127 -2.41 -1.45 -5.27
N ILE A 128 -1.25 -2.03 -5.61
CA ILE A 128 0.07 -1.36 -5.51
C ILE A 128 0.11 -0.06 -6.34
N SER A 129 -0.44 -0.10 -7.56
CA SER A 129 -0.49 1.06 -8.46
C SER A 129 -1.39 2.17 -7.92
N LEU A 130 -2.54 1.80 -7.37
CA LEU A 130 -3.47 2.73 -6.72
C LEU A 130 -2.82 3.38 -5.49
N MET A 131 -2.12 2.61 -4.66
CA MET A 131 -1.44 3.17 -3.49
C MET A 131 -0.32 4.13 -3.90
N ASN A 132 0.45 3.78 -4.92
CA ASN A 132 1.45 4.65 -5.52
C ASN A 132 0.83 5.98 -5.99
N THR A 133 -0.38 5.93 -6.54
CA THR A 133 -1.14 7.13 -6.94
C THR A 133 -1.56 7.95 -5.71
N TYR A 134 -2.12 7.33 -4.68
CA TYR A 134 -2.51 8.04 -3.45
C TYR A 134 -1.33 8.67 -2.73
N ASN A 135 -0.17 8.00 -2.66
CA ASN A 135 1.06 8.58 -2.11
C ASN A 135 1.46 9.84 -2.88
N ARG A 136 1.46 9.81 -4.23
CA ARG A 136 1.78 10.97 -5.07
C ARG A 136 0.84 12.15 -4.80
N MET A 137 -0.46 11.89 -4.68
CA MET A 137 -1.46 12.92 -4.37
C MET A 137 -1.23 13.52 -2.98
N ALA A 138 -1.17 12.67 -1.94
CA ALA A 138 -1.07 13.10 -0.56
C ALA A 138 0.23 13.87 -0.28
N ILE A 139 1.37 13.42 -0.84
CA ILE A 139 2.65 14.10 -0.70
C ILE A 139 2.65 15.45 -1.43
N SER A 140 2.17 15.47 -2.69
CA SER A 140 2.16 16.68 -3.51
C SER A 140 1.33 17.79 -2.88
N PHE A 141 0.19 17.43 -2.28
CA PHE A 141 -0.77 18.38 -1.72
C PHE A 141 -0.68 18.54 -0.19
N ARG A 142 0.29 17.90 0.46
CA ARG A 142 0.58 18.00 1.90
C ARG A 142 -0.64 17.66 2.76
N ASN A 143 -1.25 16.51 2.50
CA ASN A 143 -2.30 15.99 3.38
C ASN A 143 -1.73 15.81 4.80
N THR A 144 -2.49 16.26 5.81
CA THR A 144 -2.07 16.20 7.21
C THR A 144 -2.46 14.85 7.81
N PRO A 145 -1.53 14.09 8.39
CA PRO A 145 -1.86 12.87 9.14
C PRO A 145 -2.82 13.19 10.29
N GLN A 146 -3.74 12.26 10.57
CA GLN A 146 -4.68 12.36 11.68
C GLN A 146 -3.94 12.46 13.03
N ALA A 147 -2.81 11.76 13.18
CA ALA A 147 -1.95 11.83 14.36
C ALA A 147 -1.38 13.24 14.67
N VAL A 148 -1.38 14.15 13.69
CA VAL A 148 -0.98 15.55 13.89
C VAL A 148 -2.17 16.43 14.27
N THR A 149 -3.39 16.10 13.83
CA THR A 149 -4.59 16.90 14.10
C THR A 149 -5.31 16.52 15.40
N GLU A 150 -5.03 15.34 15.94
CA GLU A 150 -5.60 14.86 17.22
C GLU A 150 -4.79 15.30 18.45
N GLN A 151 -3.70 16.05 18.25
CA GLN A 151 -2.91 16.68 19.32
C GLN A 151 -3.50 18.05 19.66
#